data_AF-A0A3M1GAJ5-F1
#
_entry.id   AF-A0A3M1GAJ5-F1
#
_cell.length_a   1.000
_cell.length_b   1.000
_cell.length_c   1.000
_cell.angle_alpha   90.00
_cell.angle_beta   90.00
_cell.angle_gamma   90.00
#
_symmetry.space_group_name_H-M   'P 1'
#
loop_
_entity.id
_entity.type
_entity.pdbx_description
1 polymer ?
#
loop_
_entity_poly.entity_id
_entity_poly.type
_entity_poly.pdbx_seq_one_letter_code
_entity_poly.pdbx_strand_id
1 'polypeptide(L)' 'ELLEAFEFVMTLRLHHQYEQMLKGQQPDNFINPDSLTNLEKKTLKEACQIISRFQDIIEQHYLLGRVM' A
#
# COMPACT_ATOMS: atom_id res chain seq x y z
N GLU A 1 -5.32 -12.15 2.93
CA GLU A 1 -5.00 -10.89 3.63
C GLU A 1 -3.80 -10.13 3.06
N LEU A 2 -2.54 -10.57 3.22
CA LEU A 2 -1.39 -9.76 2.73
C LEU A 2 -1.38 -9.61 1.20
N LEU A 3 -1.66 -10.69 0.47
CA LEU A 3 -1.75 -10.66 -0.99
C LEU A 3 -2.86 -9.71 -1.45
N GLU A 4 -4.04 -9.77 -0.83
CA GLU A 4 -5.17 -8.89 -1.15
C GLU A 4 -4.85 -7.42 -0.85
N ALA A 5 -4.18 -7.15 0.28
CA ALA A 5 -3.70 -5.80 0.62
C ALA A 5 -2.71 -5.28 -0.44
N PHE A 6 -1.79 -6.14 -0.88
CA PHE A 6 -0.84 -5.82 -1.94
C PHE A 6 -1.53 -5.56 -3.28
N GLU A 7 -2.44 -6.43 -3.71
CA GLU A 7 -3.22 -6.27 -4.95
C GLU A 7 -4.04 -4.99 -4.94
N PHE A 8 -4.67 -4.65 -3.81
CA PHE A 8 -5.41 -3.42 -3.64
C PHE A 8 -4.52 -2.18 -3.81
N VAL A 9 -3.38 -2.13 -3.12
CA VAL A 9 -2.43 -1.00 -3.23
C VAL A 9 -1.88 -0.89 -4.65
N MET A 10 -1.57 -2.01 -5.31
CA MET A 10 -1.10 -2.02 -6.69
C MET A 10 -2.15 -1.53 -7.68
N THR A 11 -3.41 -1.91 -7.49
CA THR A 11 -4.53 -1.46 -8.32
C THR A 11 -4.75 0.05 -8.18
N LEU A 12 -4.73 0.56 -6.95
CA LEU A 12 -4.84 2.00 -6.68
C LEU A 12 -3.70 2.78 -7.36
N ARG A 13 -2.46 2.27 -7.26
CA ARG A 13 -1.30 2.90 -7.91
C ARG A 13 -1.42 2.89 -9.43
N LEU A 14 -1.83 1.77 -10.01
CA LEU A 14 -2.00 1.64 -11.46
C LEU A 14 -3.03 2.65 -11.98
N HIS A 15 -4.15 2.79 -11.29
CA HIS A 15 -5.18 3.76 -11.65
C HIS A 15 -4.65 5.21 -11.57
N HIS A 16 -3.95 5.55 -10.48
CA HIS A 16 -3.34 6.87 -10.31
C HIS A 16 -2.32 7.20 -11.41
N GLN A 17 -1.46 6.24 -11.75
CA GLN A 17 -0.46 6.40 -12.81
C GLN A 17 -1.11 6.53 -14.19
N TYR A 18 -2.15 5.74 -14.44
CA TYR A 18 -2.92 5.85 -15.68
C TYR A 18 -3.54 7.25 -15.85
N GLU A 19 -4.15 7.80 -14.79
CA GLU A 19 -4.70 9.16 -14.81
C GLU A 19 -3.63 10.24 -15.01
N GLN A 20 -2.44 10.07 -14.42
CA GLN A 20 -1.31 10.96 -14.66
C GLN A 20 -0.85 10.93 -16.12
N MET A 21 -0.75 9.73 -16.71
CA MET A 21 -0.39 9.56 -18.12
C MET A 21 -1.38 10.25 -19.05
N LEU A 22 -2.69 10.12 -18.79
CA LEU A 22 -3.72 10.82 -19.56
C LEU A 22 -3.60 12.35 -19.48
N LYS A 23 -3.07 12.87 -18.36
CA LYS A 23 -2.83 14.30 -18.14
C LYS A 23 -1.45 14.77 -18.63
N GLY A 24 -0.64 13.90 -19.23
CA GLY A 24 0.74 14.20 -19.64
C GLY A 24 1.69 14.44 -18.47
N GLN A 25 1.33 13.99 -17.26
CA GLN A 25 2.15 14.08 -16.06
C GLN A 25 3.09 12.88 -15.95
N GLN A 26 4.24 13.04 -15.29
CA GLN A 26 5.12 11.92 -14.99
C GLN A 26 4.46 11.00 -13.94
N PRO A 27 4.32 9.70 -14.21
CA PRO A 27 3.75 8.78 -13.24
C PRO A 27 4.58 8.68 -11.96
N ASP A 28 3.91 8.76 -10.81
CA ASP A 28 4.51 8.58 -9.50
C ASP A 28 3.76 7.51 -8.67
N ASN A 29 4.17 7.33 -7.42
CA ASN A 29 3.53 6.40 -6.49
C ASN A 29 2.73 7.11 -5.38
N PHE A 30 2.63 8.44 -5.45
CA PHE A 30 2.03 9.23 -4.39
C PHE A 30 0.51 9.30 -4.57
N ILE A 31 -0.21 8.54 -3.76
CA ILE A 31 -1.67 8.59 -3.75
C ILE A 31 -2.11 9.58 -2.69
N ASN A 32 -2.75 10.67 -3.12
CA ASN A 32 -3.37 11.61 -2.19
C ASN A 32 -4.62 10.94 -1.57
N PRO A 33 -4.69 10.75 -0.24
CA PRO A 33 -5.88 10.20 0.38
C PRO A 33 -7.13 11.02 0.07
N ASP A 34 -7.03 12.34 -0.10
CA ASP A 34 -8.19 13.20 -0.36
C ASP A 34 -8.83 12.97 -1.73
N SER A 35 -8.12 12.36 -2.68
CA SER A 35 -8.71 11.98 -3.98
C SER A 35 -9.44 10.63 -3.94
N LEU A 36 -9.41 9.91 -2.82
CA LEU A 36 -10.04 8.59 -2.67
C LEU A 36 -11.46 8.70 -2.12
N THR A 37 -12.32 7.77 -2.53
CA THR A 37 -13.65 7.57 -1.94
C THR A 37 -13.54 7.12 -0.47
N ASN A 38 -14.62 7.29 0.30
CA ASN A 38 -14.65 6.83 1.70
C ASN A 38 -14.40 5.32 1.84
N LEU A 39 -14.85 4.52 0.85
CA LEU A 39 -14.60 3.09 0.83
C LEU A 39 -13.11 2.80 0.59
N GLU A 40 -12.51 3.40 -0.44
CA GLU A 40 -11.09 3.22 -0.75
C GLU A 40 -10.19 3.70 0.40
N LYS A 41 -10.53 4.81 1.06
CA LYS A 41 -9.83 5.29 2.27
C LYS A 41 -9.84 4.24 3.36
N LYS A 42 -11.01 3.63 3.62
CA LYS A 42 -11.17 2.59 4.63
C LYS A 42 -10.36 1.34 4.25
N THR A 43 -10.48 0.88 3.01
CA THR A 43 -9.75 -0.30 2.50
C THR A 43 -8.24 -0.07 2.51
N LEU A 44 -7.76 1.14 2.15
CA LEU A 44 -6.34 1.49 2.21
C LEU A 44 -5.81 1.46 3.63
N LYS A 45 -6.58 1.97 4.60
CA LYS A 45 -6.21 1.90 6.02
C LYS A 45 -6.11 0.45 6.50
N GLU A 46 -7.06 -0.40 6.12
CA GLU A 46 -7.03 -1.84 6.46
C GLU A 46 -5.84 -2.55 5.82
N ALA A 47 -5.54 -2.26 4.55
CA ALA A 47 -4.37 -2.79 3.84
C ALA A 47 -3.06 -2.39 4.55
N CYS A 48 -2.91 -1.11 4.93
CA CYS A 48 -1.75 -0.64 5.69
C CYS A 48 -1.61 -1.33 7.05
N GLN A 49 -2.71 -1.58 7.76
CA GLN A 49 -2.69 -2.33 9.03
C GLN A 49 -2.24 -3.77 8.84
N ILE A 50 -2.69 -4.45 7.78
CA ILE A 50 -2.21 -5.79 7.42
C ILE A 50 -0.71 -5.75 7.17
N ILE A 51 -0.25 -4.85 6.29
CA ILE A 51 1.18 -4.72 5.95
C ILE A 51 2.03 -4.46 7.20
N SER A 52 1.61 -3.55 8.08
CA SER A 52 2.31 -3.26 9.34
C SER A 52 2.45 -4.50 10.22
N ARG A 53 1.36 -5.27 10.42
CA ARG A 53 1.42 -6.51 11.21
C ARG A 53 2.40 -7.53 10.61
N PHE A 54 2.43 -7.66 9.29
CA PHE A 54 3.38 -8.55 8.63
C PHE A 54 4.82 -8.05 8.76
N GLN A 55 5.06 -6.75 8.68
CA GLN A 55 6.37 -6.15 8.94
C GLN A 55 6.82 -6.41 10.38
N ASP A 56 5.94 -6.26 11.38
CA ASP A 56 6.24 -6.56 12.78
C ASP A 56 6.65 -8.02 12.98
N ILE A 57 5.97 -8.97 12.33
CA ILE A 57 6.30 -10.41 12.39
C ILE A 57 7.69 -10.65 11.79
N ILE A 58 7.98 -10.07 10.62
CA ILE A 58 9.28 -10.18 9.96
C ILE A 58 10.37 -9.59 10.89
N GLU A 59 10.16 -8.39 11.40
CA GLU A 59 11.12 -7.75 12.31
C GLU A 59 11.39 -8.63 13.54
N GLN A 60 10.36 -9.17 14.19
CA GLN A 60 10.54 -10.07 15.33
C GLN A 60 11.32 -11.33 14.95
N HIS A 61 10.95 -12.00 13.85
CA HIS A 61 11.59 -13.24 13.41
C HIS A 61 13.05 -13.06 12.99
N TYR A 62 13.39 -11.95 12.33
CA TYR A 62 14.75 -11.69 11.86
C TYR A 62 15.62 -10.93 12.87
N LEU A 63 15.06 -10.16 13.82
CA LEU A 63 15.81 -9.58 14.95
C LEU A 63 16.20 -10.66 15.98
N LEU A 64 15.39 -11.70 16.17
CA LEU A 64 15.76 -12.88 16.98
C LEU A 64 16.97 -13.63 16.41
N GLY A 65 17.25 -13.51 15.11
CA GLY A 65 18.46 -14.05 14.48
C GLY A 65 19.73 -13.21 14.69
N ARG A 66 19.61 -12.02 15.30
CA ARG A 66 20.73 -11.09 15.55
C ARG A 66 21.19 -11.08 17.02
N VAL A 67 20.47 -11.79 17.89
CA VAL A 67 20.80 -11.98 19.31
C VAL A 67 21.07 -13.46 19.55
N MET A 68 22.10 -14.00 18.90
CA MET A 68 22.83 -15.21 19.30
C MET A 68 24.28 -15.09 18.87
#